data_AF-A0A7Y3GYV6-F1
#
_entry.id   AF-A0A7Y3GYV6-F1
#
_cell.length_a   1.000
_cell.length_b   1.000
_cell.length_c   1.000
_cell.angle_alpha   90.00
_cell.angle_beta   90.00
_cell.angle_gamma   90.00
#
_symmetry.space_group_name_H-M   'P 1'
#
loop_
_entity.id
_entity.type
_entity.pdbx_description
1 polymer ?
#
loop_
_entity_poly.entity_id
_entity_poly.type
_entity_poly.pdbx_seq_one_letter_code
_entity_poly.pdbx_strand_id
1 'polypeptide(L)'
;MESCLYEGQVEHRRMSPRPHDFTKRLLMAYLDLDALEEIGKKSALLRRGRFGWASFHRPDHFGDPERPLASCARDLVKERTGQRPEGPVFLLTNPRHFGVAFNPVSFYYCFASPGGALQALVAEVNNTPWGERHCYVLTPEPTPEPSSDEIRSRTPKTFHVSPFMPMEQSYDWIVHRPAERLRLTI
;
A
#
# COMPACT_ATOMS: atom_id res chain seq x y z
N MET A 1 -6.61 -13.71 8.29
CA MET A 1 -5.38 -13.42 7.55
C MET A 1 -4.42 -12.83 8.58
N GLU A 2 -3.16 -13.26 8.60
CA GLU A 2 -2.20 -12.79 9.60
C GLU A 2 -1.10 -11.94 8.94
N SER A 3 -0.33 -11.24 9.76
CA SER A 3 0.82 -10.49 9.26
C SER A 3 1.91 -11.44 8.75
N CYS A 4 2.55 -11.11 7.64
CA CYS A 4 3.58 -11.93 7.01
C CYS A 4 4.61 -11.08 6.26
N LEU A 5 5.63 -11.75 5.71
CA LEU A 5 6.57 -11.17 4.76
C LEU A 5 6.31 -11.77 3.38
N TYR A 6 6.17 -10.93 2.36
CA TYR A 6 6.15 -11.34 0.97
C TYR A 6 7.53 -11.18 0.37
N GLU A 7 8.14 -12.29 -0.04
CA GLU A 7 9.33 -12.30 -0.88
C GLU A 7 8.93 -12.48 -2.34
N GLY A 8 9.48 -11.63 -3.22
CA GLY A 8 9.13 -11.67 -4.64
C GLY A 8 10.02 -10.79 -5.49
N GLN A 9 9.43 -10.29 -6.57
CA GLN A 9 10.12 -9.42 -7.53
C GLN A 9 9.22 -8.24 -7.91
N VAL A 10 9.86 -7.11 -8.19
CA VAL A 10 9.24 -5.96 -8.84
C VAL A 10 9.85 -5.81 -10.22
N GLU A 11 8.99 -5.72 -11.23
CA GLU A 11 9.36 -5.43 -12.61
C GLU A 11 8.90 -4.01 -12.94
N HIS A 12 9.82 -3.19 -13.44
CA HIS A 12 9.49 -1.91 -14.05
C HIS A 12 9.76 -2.00 -15.53
N ARG A 13 8.78 -1.63 -16.35
CA ARG A 13 8.90 -1.60 -17.80
C ARG A 13 8.35 -0.29 -18.33
N ARG A 14 9.20 0.46 -19.03
CA ARG A 14 8.84 1.67 -19.76
C ARG A 14 9.00 1.38 -21.25
N MET A 15 7.92 1.53 -22.01
CA MET A 15 7.93 1.29 -23.46
C MET A 15 8.33 2.54 -24.26
N SER A 16 8.06 3.74 -23.74
CA SER A 16 8.27 5.03 -24.40
C SER A 16 8.77 6.08 -23.38
N PRO A 17 9.58 7.09 -23.78
CA PRO A 17 10.11 7.33 -25.13
C PRO A 17 11.30 6.44 -25.48
N ARG A 18 11.99 5.88 -24.48
CA ARG A 18 13.03 4.88 -24.66
C ARG A 18 12.67 3.62 -23.89
N PRO A 19 12.65 2.45 -24.55
CA PRO A 19 12.50 1.17 -23.88
C PRO A 19 13.50 1.05 -22.73
N HIS A 20 12.97 0.75 -21.55
CA HIS A 20 13.78 0.51 -20.38
C HIS A 20 13.01 -0.43 -19.46
N ASP A 21 13.62 -1.57 -19.14
CA ASP A 21 13.06 -2.54 -18.23
C ASP A 21 14.11 -3.00 -17.22
N PHE A 22 13.65 -3.30 -16.02
CA PHE A 22 14.46 -3.94 -15.01
C PHE A 22 13.59 -4.70 -14.02
N THR A 23 14.14 -5.80 -13.52
CA THR A 23 13.52 -6.61 -12.48
C THR A 23 14.45 -6.66 -11.27
N LYS A 24 13.88 -6.50 -10.08
CA LYS A 24 14.61 -6.55 -8.80
C LYS A 24 13.89 -7.45 -7.82
N ARG A 25 14.66 -8.16 -6.98
CA ARG A 25 14.10 -8.86 -5.82
C ARG A 25 13.55 -7.84 -4.83
N LEU A 26 12.43 -8.19 -4.22
CA LEU A 26 11.70 -7.36 -3.28
C LEU A 26 11.27 -8.20 -2.08
N LEU A 27 11.34 -7.61 -0.90
CA LEU A 27 10.78 -8.15 0.33
C LEU A 27 9.88 -7.07 0.93
N MET A 28 8.59 -7.34 1.06
CA MET A 28 7.63 -6.40 1.67
C MET A 28 7.02 -7.00 2.93
N ALA A 29 6.79 -6.17 3.93
CA ALA A 29 6.02 -6.54 5.10
C ALA A 29 4.53 -6.34 4.82
N TYR A 30 3.71 -7.36 5.11
CA TYR A 30 2.27 -7.28 5.12
C TYR A 30 1.79 -7.31 6.56
N LEU A 31 1.35 -6.16 7.06
CA LEU A 31 1.13 -5.90 8.48
C LEU A 31 -0.34 -5.64 8.77
N ASP A 32 -0.92 -6.40 9.68
CA ASP A 32 -2.20 -6.08 10.28
C ASP A 32 -2.03 -4.83 11.16
N LEU A 33 -2.66 -3.72 10.76
CA LEU A 33 -2.51 -2.45 11.45
C LEU A 33 -3.22 -2.44 12.81
N ASP A 34 -4.25 -3.26 13.00
CA ASP A 34 -4.95 -3.36 14.28
C ASP A 34 -4.13 -4.23 15.28
N ALA A 35 -3.28 -5.13 14.79
CA ALA A 35 -2.38 -5.98 15.61
C ALA A 35 -0.94 -5.44 15.76
N LEU A 36 -0.63 -4.28 15.17
CA LEU A 36 0.74 -3.77 15.02
C LEU A 36 1.47 -3.54 16.35
N GLU A 37 0.74 -3.22 17.41
CA GLU A 37 1.31 -3.08 18.75
C GLU A 37 1.92 -4.38 19.27
N GLU A 38 1.20 -5.48 19.10
CA GLU A 38 1.59 -6.79 19.60
C GLU A 38 2.75 -7.37 18.78
N ILE A 39 2.78 -7.09 17.47
CA ILE A 39 3.90 -7.48 16.60
C ILE A 39 5.19 -6.80 17.06
N GLY A 40 5.14 -5.50 17.36
CA GLY A 40 6.30 -4.74 17.82
C GLY A 40 6.84 -5.17 19.20
N LYS A 41 6.00 -5.81 20.03
CA LYS A 41 6.41 -6.40 21.32
C LYS A 41 7.05 -7.78 21.15
N LYS A 42 6.59 -8.57 20.16
CA LYS A 42 6.98 -9.98 19.97
C LYS A 42 8.19 -10.16 19.04
N SER A 43 8.43 -9.25 18.11
CA SER A 43 9.53 -9.37 17.14
C SER A 43 10.71 -8.47 17.49
N ALA A 44 11.88 -9.08 17.76
CA ALA A 44 13.13 -8.32 17.89
C ALA A 44 13.61 -7.74 16.55
N LEU A 45 13.18 -8.32 15.43
CA LEU A 45 13.56 -7.91 14.07
C LEU A 45 12.74 -6.71 13.58
N LEU A 46 11.46 -6.61 13.97
CA LEU A 46 10.56 -5.52 13.61
C LEU A 46 10.15 -4.73 14.85
N ARG A 47 10.84 -3.61 15.11
CA ARG A 47 10.53 -2.72 16.23
C ARG A 47 9.51 -1.65 15.84
N ARG A 48 8.61 -1.29 16.76
CA ARG A 48 7.71 -0.15 16.58
C ARG A 48 8.34 1.12 17.16
N GLY A 49 8.50 2.16 16.35
CA GLY A 49 8.88 3.51 16.80
C GLY A 49 10.29 3.67 17.38
N ARG A 50 11.19 2.68 17.18
CA ARG A 50 12.57 2.70 17.68
C ARG A 50 13.53 2.08 16.67
N PHE A 51 14.81 2.43 16.76
CA PHE A 51 15.86 1.85 15.92
C PHE A 51 15.93 0.31 16.10
N GLY A 52 16.00 -0.39 14.98
CA GLY A 52 16.10 -1.85 14.86
C GLY A 52 16.53 -2.24 13.44
N TRP A 53 16.72 -3.54 13.20
CA TRP A 53 17.06 -4.06 11.87
C TRP A 53 15.98 -3.70 10.85
N ALA A 54 14.71 -3.93 11.21
CA ALA A 54 13.54 -3.32 10.60
C ALA A 54 12.74 -2.54 11.65
N SER A 55 12.15 -1.41 11.27
CA SER A 55 11.27 -0.66 12.17
C SER A 55 10.08 -0.04 11.44
N PHE A 56 8.91 -0.15 12.08
CA PHE A 56 7.72 0.58 11.66
C PHE A 56 7.70 1.93 12.36
N HIS A 57 7.57 3.01 11.58
CA HIS A 57 7.58 4.37 12.09
C HIS A 57 6.34 5.11 11.59
N ARG A 58 5.40 5.40 12.50
CA ARG A 58 4.09 5.98 12.16
C ARG A 58 4.18 7.29 11.33
N PRO A 59 5.10 8.24 11.60
CA PRO A 59 5.27 9.45 10.77
C PRO A 59 5.69 9.21 9.31
N ASP A 60 6.12 7.99 8.95
CA ASP A 60 6.46 7.66 7.57
C ASP A 60 5.24 7.47 6.68
N HIS A 61 4.07 7.32 7.29
CA HIS A 61 2.81 7.05 6.63
C HIS A 61 1.88 8.25 6.71
N PHE A 62 0.94 8.35 5.76
CA PHE A 62 -0.01 9.45 5.64
C PHE A 62 -0.92 9.62 6.87
N GLY A 63 -1.60 10.77 6.91
CA GLY A 63 -2.51 11.13 8.00
C GLY A 63 -1.78 11.56 9.27
N ASP A 64 -2.56 11.91 10.28
CA ASP A 64 -2.07 12.39 11.57
C ASP A 64 -1.26 11.30 12.30
N PRO A 65 0.04 11.53 12.62
CA PRO A 65 0.87 10.57 13.33
C PRO A 65 0.37 10.17 14.71
N GLU A 66 -0.43 11.00 15.37
CA GLU A 66 -1.01 10.71 16.69
C GLU A 66 -2.23 9.77 16.60
N ARG A 67 -2.74 9.54 15.39
CA ARG A 67 -3.91 8.69 15.15
C ARG A 67 -3.48 7.30 14.66
N PRO A 68 -4.23 6.23 15.03
CA PRO A 68 -4.03 4.91 14.47
C PRO A 68 -4.11 4.93 12.94
N LEU A 69 -3.12 4.34 12.28
CA LEU A 69 -3.00 4.36 10.83
C LEU A 69 -4.18 3.65 10.14
N ALA A 70 -4.68 2.56 10.74
CA ALA A 70 -5.88 1.87 10.26
C ALA A 70 -7.11 2.80 10.23
N SER A 71 -7.29 3.63 11.26
CA SER A 71 -8.39 4.60 11.30
C SER A 71 -8.24 5.67 10.22
N CYS A 72 -7.01 6.16 9.99
CA CYS A 72 -6.75 7.12 8.91
C CYS A 72 -7.09 6.54 7.54
N ALA A 73 -6.76 5.27 7.29
CA ALA A 73 -7.11 4.58 6.05
C ALA A 73 -8.63 4.40 5.90
N ARG A 74 -9.33 3.93 6.94
CA ARG A 74 -10.79 3.77 6.92
C ARG A 74 -11.50 5.10 6.62
N ASP A 75 -11.04 6.17 7.25
CA ASP A 75 -11.65 7.50 7.09
C ASP A 75 -11.39 8.08 5.70
N LEU A 76 -10.18 7.89 5.15
CA LEU A 76 -9.87 8.28 3.77
C LEU A 76 -10.73 7.52 2.75
N VAL A 77 -10.94 6.21 2.95
CA VAL A 77 -11.85 5.44 2.09
C VAL A 77 -13.26 6.01 2.20
N LYS A 78 -13.78 6.25 3.41
CA LYS A 78 -15.10 6.86 3.61
C LYS A 78 -15.22 8.21 2.90
N GLU A 79 -14.21 9.07 3.01
CA GLU A 79 -14.19 10.39 2.38
C GLU A 79 -14.29 10.31 0.85
N ARG A 80 -13.66 9.29 0.24
CA ARG A 80 -13.59 9.14 -1.22
C ARG A 80 -14.74 8.34 -1.82
N THR A 81 -15.32 7.41 -1.06
CA THR A 81 -16.32 6.44 -1.57
C THR A 81 -17.70 6.58 -0.91
N GLY A 82 -17.80 7.32 0.19
CA GLY A 82 -18.99 7.40 1.04
C GLY A 82 -19.16 6.20 1.98
N GLN A 83 -18.36 5.14 1.83
CA GLN A 83 -18.49 3.91 2.61
C GLN A 83 -17.24 3.67 3.45
N ARG A 84 -17.41 3.55 4.77
CA ARG A 84 -16.29 3.27 5.68
C ARG A 84 -16.09 1.77 5.83
N PRO A 85 -14.89 1.23 5.57
CA PRO A 85 -14.60 -0.17 5.85
C PRO A 85 -14.72 -0.48 7.35
N GLU A 86 -15.40 -1.58 7.69
CA GLU A 86 -15.58 -2.05 9.07
C GLU A 86 -14.63 -3.21 9.42
N GLY A 87 -14.02 -3.82 8.40
CA GLY A 87 -13.07 -4.91 8.57
C GLY A 87 -11.65 -4.45 8.93
N PRO A 88 -10.72 -5.40 9.02
CA PRO A 88 -9.31 -5.12 9.27
C PRO A 88 -8.68 -4.33 8.13
N VAL A 89 -7.62 -3.58 8.45
CA VAL A 89 -6.78 -2.89 7.46
C VAL A 89 -5.37 -3.47 7.53
N PHE A 90 -4.89 -3.97 6.40
CA PHE A 90 -3.52 -4.46 6.28
C PHE A 90 -2.67 -3.53 5.43
N LEU A 91 -1.41 -3.37 5.81
CA LEU A 91 -0.43 -2.53 5.13
C LEU A 91 0.65 -3.40 4.49
N LEU A 92 0.76 -3.35 3.17
CA LEU A 92 1.89 -3.86 2.41
C LEU A 92 2.91 -2.73 2.20
N THR A 93 4.08 -2.84 2.81
CA THR A 93 5.06 -1.74 2.83
C THR A 93 6.50 -2.23 3.02
N ASN A 94 7.46 -1.34 2.74
CA ASN A 94 8.85 -1.52 3.17
C ASN A 94 9.08 -0.76 4.48
N PRO A 95 9.30 -1.46 5.61
CA PRO A 95 9.67 -0.80 6.85
C PRO A 95 11.04 -0.13 6.73
N ARG A 96 11.38 0.75 7.68
CA ARG A 96 12.73 1.33 7.76
C ARG A 96 13.75 0.23 8.02
N HIS A 97 14.82 0.20 7.25
CA HIS A 97 15.96 -0.68 7.47
C HIS A 97 17.12 0.15 8.01
N PHE A 98 17.64 -0.21 9.19
CA PHE A 98 18.70 0.55 9.85
C PHE A 98 18.40 2.07 9.96
N GLY A 99 17.14 2.42 10.20
CA GLY A 99 16.67 3.81 10.30
C GLY A 99 16.44 4.53 8.97
N VAL A 100 16.82 3.93 7.83
CA VAL A 100 16.60 4.50 6.49
C VAL A 100 15.26 4.02 5.92
N ALA A 101 14.44 4.96 5.49
CA ALA A 101 13.20 4.70 4.77
C ALA A 101 13.42 4.83 3.26
N PHE A 102 13.13 3.79 2.49
CA PHE A 102 12.98 3.88 1.05
C PHE A 102 11.71 3.12 0.63
N ASN A 103 10.63 3.87 0.48
CA ASN A 103 9.29 3.33 0.36
C ASN A 103 8.49 4.15 -0.68
N PRO A 104 8.69 3.90 -1.98
CA PRO A 104 8.07 4.69 -3.04
C PRO A 104 6.55 4.54 -3.07
N VAL A 105 6.03 3.40 -2.63
CA VAL A 105 4.58 3.15 -2.55
C VAL A 105 4.26 2.16 -1.44
N SER A 106 3.18 2.42 -0.72
CA SER A 106 2.58 1.54 0.29
C SER A 106 1.11 1.29 -0.01
N PHE A 107 0.65 0.07 0.24
CA PHE A 107 -0.71 -0.35 -0.10
C PHE A 107 -1.49 -0.76 1.14
N TYR A 108 -2.67 -0.16 1.32
CA TYR A 108 -3.57 -0.44 2.42
C TYR A 108 -4.77 -1.23 1.92
N TYR A 109 -4.82 -2.51 2.27
CA TYR A 109 -5.93 -3.40 1.96
C TYR A 109 -7.02 -3.23 3.00
N CYS A 110 -8.14 -2.66 2.59
CA CYS A 110 -9.28 -2.36 3.46
C CYS A 110 -10.42 -3.36 3.20
N PHE A 111 -10.74 -4.18 4.20
CA PHE A 111 -11.77 -5.21 4.08
C PHE A 111 -13.13 -4.70 4.59
N ALA A 112 -14.22 -5.18 3.97
CA ALA A 112 -15.57 -4.77 4.35
C ALA A 112 -15.91 -5.15 5.80
N SER A 113 -15.52 -6.35 6.21
CA SER A 113 -15.74 -6.91 7.54
C SER A 113 -14.63 -7.93 7.86
N PRO A 114 -14.50 -8.41 9.12
CA PRO A 114 -13.60 -9.52 9.43
C PRO A 114 -13.92 -10.76 8.58
N GLY A 115 -12.96 -11.20 7.76
CA GLY A 115 -13.16 -12.29 6.81
C GLY A 115 -13.95 -11.91 5.54
N GLY A 116 -14.42 -10.67 5.42
CA GLY A 116 -15.17 -10.18 4.29
C GLY A 116 -14.33 -9.91 3.04
N ALA A 117 -14.99 -9.41 1.99
CA ALA A 117 -14.38 -9.06 0.72
C ALA A 117 -13.43 -7.85 0.83
N LEU A 118 -12.49 -7.74 -0.10
CA LEU A 118 -11.65 -6.56 -0.25
C LEU A 118 -12.54 -5.40 -0.77
N GLN A 119 -12.75 -4.38 0.06
CA GLN A 119 -13.65 -3.27 -0.26
C GLN A 119 -12.92 -2.12 -0.96
N ALA A 120 -11.67 -1.86 -0.57
CA ALA A 120 -10.86 -0.82 -1.17
C ALA A 120 -9.36 -1.10 -1.00
N LEU A 121 -8.56 -0.52 -1.90
CA LEU A 121 -7.12 -0.36 -1.73
C LEU A 121 -6.78 1.13 -1.65
N VAL A 122 -6.00 1.53 -0.64
CA VAL A 122 -5.34 2.84 -0.67
C VAL A 122 -3.89 2.64 -1.14
N ALA A 123 -3.48 3.31 -2.21
CA ALA A 123 -2.08 3.37 -2.64
C ALA A 123 -1.48 4.72 -2.21
N GLU A 124 -0.67 4.70 -1.16
CA GLU A 124 0.13 5.85 -0.72
C GLU A 124 1.43 5.89 -1.49
N VAL A 125 1.57 6.88 -2.37
CA VAL A 125 2.72 7.10 -3.22
C VAL A 125 3.56 8.24 -2.63
N ASN A 126 4.86 7.99 -2.46
CA ASN A 126 5.82 8.94 -1.91
C ASN A 126 6.75 9.41 -3.04
N ASN A 127 7.03 10.72 -3.14
CA ASN A 127 8.08 11.21 -4.02
C ASN A 127 9.40 11.40 -3.24
N THR A 128 10.42 10.64 -3.63
CA THR A 128 11.78 10.83 -3.11
C THR A 128 12.57 11.63 -4.14
N PRO A 129 13.30 12.69 -3.79
CA PRO A 129 13.65 13.18 -2.45
C PRO A 129 12.74 14.28 -1.87
N TRP A 130 11.69 14.72 -2.58
CA TRP A 130 10.89 15.89 -2.19
C TRP A 130 10.02 15.69 -0.95
N GLY A 131 9.76 14.45 -0.54
CA GLY A 131 9.11 14.13 0.73
C GLY A 131 7.59 14.37 0.74
N GLU A 132 6.99 14.63 -0.41
CA GLU A 132 5.55 14.75 -0.57
C GLU A 132 4.92 13.35 -0.71
N ARG A 133 3.62 13.28 -0.41
CA ARG A 133 2.85 12.03 -0.43
C ARG A 133 1.49 12.26 -1.07
N HIS A 134 0.98 11.24 -1.76
CA HIS A 134 -0.36 11.25 -2.31
C HIS A 134 -1.02 9.88 -2.16
N CYS A 135 -2.31 9.86 -1.83
CA CYS A 135 -3.07 8.61 -1.67
C CYS A 135 -4.12 8.47 -2.77
N TYR A 136 -3.98 7.43 -3.60
CA TYR A 136 -5.03 6.97 -4.50
C TYR A 136 -5.95 5.99 -3.75
N VAL A 137 -7.26 6.15 -3.88
CA VAL A 137 -8.24 5.18 -3.36
C VAL A 137 -8.85 4.44 -4.53
N LEU A 138 -8.72 3.12 -4.52
CA LEU A 138 -9.20 2.21 -5.56
C LEU A 138 -10.32 1.35 -4.97
N THR A 139 -11.42 1.22 -5.69
CA THR A 139 -12.55 0.36 -5.33
C THR A 139 -12.82 -0.65 -6.44
N PRO A 140 -13.36 -1.83 -6.13
CA PRO A 140 -13.82 -2.77 -7.16
C PRO A 140 -14.77 -2.08 -8.14
N GLU A 141 -14.66 -2.41 -9.43
CA GLU A 141 -15.70 -2.03 -10.39
C GLU A 141 -17.01 -2.73 -10.02
N PRO A 142 -18.17 -2.06 -10.18
CA PRO A 142 -19.47 -2.69 -9.96
C PRO A 142 -19.72 -3.73 -11.06
N THR A 143 -19.31 -4.98 -10.81
CA THR A 143 -19.60 -6.11 -11.68
C THR A 143 -20.88 -6.83 -11.22
N PRO A 144 -21.71 -7.33 -12.15
CA PRO A 144 -22.92 -8.08 -11.81
C PRO A 144 -22.63 -9.42 -11.11
N GLU A 145 -21.38 -9.92 -11.18
CA GLU A 145 -20.93 -11.07 -10.39
C GLU A 145 -20.18 -10.59 -9.14
N PRO A 146 -20.67 -10.94 -7.93
CA PRO A 146 -20.04 -10.55 -6.68
C PRO A 146 -18.98 -11.58 -6.28
N SER A 147 -17.81 -11.59 -6.91
CA SER A 147 -16.74 -12.51 -6.46
C SER A 147 -15.32 -12.25 -6.95
N SER A 148 -14.98 -11.11 -7.57
CA SER A 148 -13.57 -10.92 -7.89
C SER A 148 -12.82 -10.43 -6.65
N ASP A 149 -11.96 -11.29 -6.12
CA ASP A 149 -10.82 -10.95 -5.24
C ASP A 149 -9.79 -10.07 -5.97
N GLU A 150 -10.27 -9.13 -6.78
CA GLU A 150 -9.53 -8.29 -7.71
C GLU A 150 -10.19 -6.91 -7.76
N ILE A 151 -9.38 -5.87 -7.63
CA ILE A 151 -9.74 -4.49 -7.91
C ILE A 151 -9.08 -4.11 -9.23
N ARG A 152 -9.90 -3.75 -10.22
CA ARG A 152 -9.48 -3.01 -11.41
C ARG A 152 -9.90 -1.57 -11.25
N SER A 153 -9.00 -0.63 -11.50
CA SER A 153 -9.32 0.78 -11.41
C SER A 153 -8.41 1.58 -12.31
N ARG A 154 -8.92 2.69 -12.86
CA ARG A 154 -8.12 3.66 -13.60
C ARG A 154 -8.14 4.99 -12.87
N THR A 155 -6.98 5.59 -12.63
CA THR A 155 -6.88 6.91 -11.99
C THR A 155 -6.00 7.85 -12.81
N PRO A 156 -6.35 9.16 -12.89
CA PRO A 156 -5.43 10.12 -13.49
C PRO A 156 -4.17 10.26 -12.64
N LYS A 157 -3.01 10.43 -13.29
CA LYS A 157 -1.76 10.74 -12.59
C LYS A 157 -1.80 12.18 -12.11
N THR A 158 -2.18 12.34 -10.85
CA THR A 158 -2.27 13.63 -10.14
C THR A 158 -1.02 13.97 -9.34
N PHE A 159 -0.05 13.06 -9.23
CA PHE A 159 1.13 13.23 -8.39
C PHE A 159 2.44 13.05 -9.17
N HIS A 160 3.37 13.99 -8.95
CA HIS A 160 4.63 14.03 -9.68
C HIS A 160 5.68 13.12 -9.02
N VAL A 161 5.76 11.88 -9.51
CA VAL A 161 6.70 10.86 -9.00
C VAL A 161 8.02 10.78 -9.75
N SER A 162 8.12 11.39 -10.94
CA SER A 162 9.32 11.34 -11.77
C SER A 162 9.40 12.54 -12.70
N PRO A 163 10.54 13.25 -12.77
CA PRO A 163 10.76 14.38 -13.67
C PRO A 163 10.80 13.97 -15.15
N PHE A 164 10.90 12.66 -15.44
CA PHE A 164 11.02 12.16 -16.81
C PHE A 164 9.67 11.76 -17.42
N MET A 165 8.58 11.77 -16.64
CA MET A 165 7.28 11.26 -17.06
C MET A 165 6.24 12.39 -16.99
N PRO A 166 5.54 12.72 -18.09
CA PRO A 166 4.55 13.81 -18.10
C PRO A 166 3.41 13.55 -17.10
N MET A 167 2.70 14.60 -16.73
CA MET A 167 1.53 14.50 -15.83
C MET A 167 0.27 14.04 -16.53
N GLU A 168 0.16 14.25 -17.85
CA GLU A 168 -0.95 13.81 -18.69
C GLU A 168 -0.91 12.30 -18.95
N GLN A 169 -1.07 11.51 -17.89
CA GLN A 169 -1.09 10.05 -17.90
C GLN A 169 -2.18 9.54 -16.97
N SER A 170 -2.51 8.26 -17.11
CA SER A 170 -3.38 7.53 -16.18
C SER A 170 -2.63 6.28 -15.70
N TYR A 171 -2.98 5.84 -14.49
CA TYR A 171 -2.55 4.56 -13.94
C TYR A 171 -3.67 3.54 -14.14
N ASP A 172 -3.30 2.34 -14.56
CA ASP A 172 -4.21 1.20 -14.72
C ASP A 172 -3.86 0.15 -13.66
N TRP A 173 -4.67 0.13 -12.60
CA TRP A 173 -4.41 -0.70 -11.43
C TRP A 173 -5.09 -2.06 -11.58
N ILE A 174 -4.34 -3.13 -11.34
CA ILE A 174 -4.88 -4.48 -11.14
C ILE A 174 -4.32 -5.02 -9.84
N VAL A 175 -5.18 -5.17 -8.84
CA VAL A 175 -4.81 -5.50 -7.47
C VAL A 175 -5.57 -6.73 -7.05
N HIS A 176 -4.88 -7.77 -6.61
CA HIS A 176 -5.53 -8.97 -6.09
C HIS A 176 -5.60 -8.97 -4.57
N ARG A 177 -6.59 -9.67 -4.02
CA ARG A 177 -6.65 -10.00 -2.59
C ARG A 177 -5.35 -10.71 -2.19
N PRO A 178 -4.73 -10.30 -1.06
CA PRO A 178 -3.56 -10.99 -0.53
C PRO A 178 -3.90 -12.45 -0.19
N ALA A 179 -3.09 -13.38 -0.68
CA ALA A 179 -3.17 -14.81 -0.43
C ALA A 179 -1.75 -15.38 -0.31
N GLU A 180 -1.53 -16.67 -0.58
CA GLU A 180 -0.19 -17.25 -0.64
C GLU A 180 0.70 -16.51 -1.65
N ARG A 181 0.12 -16.04 -2.75
CA ARG A 181 0.77 -15.17 -3.74
C ARG A 181 0.03 -13.86 -3.83
N LEU A 182 0.78 -12.76 -3.90
CA LEU A 182 0.25 -11.42 -4.09
C LEU A 182 0.76 -10.88 -5.43
N ARG A 183 -0.16 -10.33 -6.23
CA ARG A 183 0.15 -9.64 -7.48
C ARG A 183 -0.50 -8.26 -7.48
N LEU A 184 0.26 -7.27 -7.92
CA LEU A 184 -0.19 -5.90 -8.10
C LEU A 184 0.45 -5.34 -9.37
N THR A 185 -0.37 -4.76 -10.24
CA THR A 185 0.05 -4.10 -11.50
C THR A 185 -0.44 -2.66 -11.51
N ILE A 186 0.36 -1.75 -12.06
CA ILE A 186 0.10 -0.31 -12.21
C ILE A 186 0.43 0.12 -13.64
#